data_AF-A0A1Z8NBP5-F1
#
_entry.id   AF-A0A1Z8NBP5-F1
#
_cell.length_a   1.000
_cell.length_b   1.000
_cell.length_c   1.000
_cell.angle_alpha   90.00
_cell.angle_beta   90.00
_cell.angle_gamma   90.00
#
_symmetry.space_group_name_H-M   'P 1'
#
loop_
_entity.id
_entity.type
_entity.pdbx_description
1 polymer ?
#
loop_
_entity_poly.entity_id
_entity_poly.type
_entity_poly.pdbx_seq_one_letter_code
_entity_poly.pdbx_strand_id
1 'polypeptide(L)' 'EVQATLLKHYSPDTPVAIGHRVSWPDEWLQVVPLERIAAISRERNLIRTTLYVVSPALKAGRQRSKLYSPDHDHLFRPSH' A
#
# COMPACT_ATOMS: atom_id res chain seq x y z
N GLU A 1 -14.55 -11.77 5.01
CA GLU A 1 -15.56 -10.74 4.75
C GLU A 1 -14.98 -9.53 4.03
N VAL A 2 -13.97 -8.84 4.60
CA VAL A 2 -13.36 -7.62 4.01
C VAL A 2 -13.06 -7.71 2.51
N GLN A 3 -12.37 -8.75 2.03
CA GLN A 3 -12.07 -8.91 0.60
C GLN A 3 -13.36 -8.92 -0.25
N ALA A 4 -14.37 -9.69 0.16
CA ALA A 4 -15.62 -9.79 -0.57
C ALA A 4 -16.37 -8.44 -0.58
N THR A 5 -16.31 -7.68 0.51
CA THR A 5 -16.89 -6.33 0.58
C THR A 5 -16.18 -5.38 -0.35
N LEU A 6 -14.84 -5.37 -0.36
CA LEU A 6 -14.06 -4.48 -1.21
C LEU A 6 -14.23 -4.80 -2.71
N LEU A 7 -14.35 -6.09 -3.08
CA LEU A 7 -14.57 -6.52 -4.46
C LEU A 7 -15.90 -6.04 -5.05
N LYS A 8 -16.85 -5.57 -4.23
CA LYS A 8 -18.07 -4.91 -4.72
C LYS A 8 -17.84 -3.48 -5.23
N HIS A 9 -16.72 -2.87 -4.84
CA HIS A 9 -16.42 -1.45 -5.09
C HIS A 9 -15.11 -1.22 -5.86
N TYR A 10 -14.22 -2.22 -5.86
CA TYR A 10 -12.90 -2.15 -6.47
C TYR A 10 -12.69 -3.33 -7.43
N SER A 11 -11.85 -3.12 -8.44
CA SER A 11 -11.45 -4.18 -9.37
C SER A 11 -10.73 -5.32 -8.60
N PRO A 12 -10.89 -6.59 -9.02
CA PRO A 12 -10.09 -7.70 -8.50
C PRO A 12 -8.57 -7.48 -8.60
N ASP A 13 -8.14 -6.75 -9.62
CA ASP A 13 -6.76 -6.31 -9.88
C ASP A 13 -6.43 -4.94 -9.23
N THR A 14 -7.25 -4.44 -8.32
CA THR A 14 -6.84 -3.27 -7.52
C THR A 14 -5.66 -3.68 -6.65
N PRO A 15 -4.51 -2.97 -6.71
CA PRO A 15 -3.35 -3.34 -5.91
C PRO A 15 -3.59 -3.12 -4.43
N VAL A 16 -3.05 -4.04 -3.63
CA VAL A 16 -3.04 -3.97 -2.18
C VAL A 16 -1.62 -4.16 -1.68
N ALA A 17 -1.04 -3.13 -1.07
CA ALA A 17 0.20 -3.27 -0.33
C ALA A 17 -0.12 -3.87 1.04
N ILE A 18 0.57 -4.94 1.39
CA ILE A 18 0.48 -5.62 2.68
C ILE A 18 1.83 -5.44 3.37
N GLY A 19 1.83 -4.79 4.53
CA GLY A 19 3.01 -4.61 5.37
C GLY A 19 2.82 -5.22 6.74
N HIS A 20 3.57 -6.27 7.06
CA HIS A 20 3.58 -6.95 8.36
C HIS A 20 4.83 -6.59 9.14
N ARG A 21 4.68 -6.15 10.39
CA ARG A 21 5.78 -5.71 11.28
C ARG A 21 6.77 -4.80 10.56
N VAL A 22 6.24 -3.80 9.83
CA VAL A 22 7.04 -2.83 9.09
C VAL A 22 8.09 -2.21 10.00
N SER A 23 9.32 -2.08 9.49
CA SER A 23 10.54 -1.62 10.20
C SER A 23 11.16 -2.57 11.22
N TRP A 24 10.60 -3.77 11.42
CA TRP A 24 11.21 -4.80 12.27
C TRP A 24 12.16 -5.66 11.43
N PRO A 25 13.13 -6.37 12.05
CA PRO A 25 14.06 -7.24 11.31
C PRO A 25 13.36 -8.34 10.49
N ASP A 26 12.16 -8.74 10.92
CA ASP A 26 11.34 -9.78 10.31
C ASP A 26 10.12 -9.20 9.58
N GLU A 27 10.25 -7.97 9.06
CA GLU A 27 9.21 -7.34 8.27
C GLU A 27 8.87 -8.14 7.01
N TRP A 28 7.63 -8.02 6.58
CA TRP A 28 7.18 -8.59 5.30
C TRP A 28 6.31 -7.60 4.55
N LEU A 29 6.78 -7.18 3.38
CA LEU A 29 6.13 -6.18 2.53
C LEU A 29 5.93 -6.74 1.12
N GLN A 30 4.69 -6.76 0.64
CA GLN A 30 4.35 -7.17 -0.72
C GLN A 30 3.15 -6.40 -1.28
N VAL A 31 3.11 -6.23 -2.59
CA VAL A 31 1.94 -5.71 -3.31
C VAL A 31 1.31 -6.86 -4.08
N VAL A 32 0.02 -7.08 -3.86
CA VAL A 32 -0.75 -8.20 -4.44
C VAL A 32 -2.09 -7.68 -4.97
N PRO A 33 -2.75 -8.36 -5.92
CA PRO A 33 -4.10 -7.99 -6.33
C PRO A 33 -5.12 -8.24 -5.21
N LEU A 34 -6.17 -7.41 -5.16
CA LEU A 34 -7.23 -7.45 -4.14
C LEU A 34 -7.87 -8.84 -4.00
N GLU A 35 -8.04 -9.57 -5.09
CA GLU A 35 -8.63 -10.92 -5.07
C GLU A 35 -7.79 -11.96 -4.29
N ARG A 36 -6.50 -11.68 -4.04
CA ARG A 36 -5.56 -12.62 -3.41
C ARG A 36 -5.33 -12.36 -1.92
N ILE A 37 -5.79 -11.22 -1.38
CA ILE A 37 -5.40 -10.77 -0.03
C ILE A 37 -5.75 -11.80 1.04
N ALA A 38 -6.94 -12.40 0.99
CA ALA A 38 -7.40 -13.31 2.03
C ALA A 38 -6.67 -14.66 1.99
N ALA A 39 -6.26 -15.14 0.81
CA ALA A 39 -5.45 -16.34 0.68
C ALA A 39 -4.07 -16.10 1.28
N ILE A 40 -3.40 -15.04 0.84
CA ILE A 40 -2.04 -14.68 1.25
C ILE A 40 -1.95 -14.40 2.76
N SER A 41 -2.92 -13.67 3.32
CA SER A 41 -2.96 -13.40 4.76
C SER A 41 -3.03 -14.68 5.60
N ARG A 42 -3.74 -15.71 5.12
CA ARG A 42 -3.86 -17.01 5.83
C ARG A 42 -2.60 -17.84 5.65
N GLU A 43 -2.11 -17.98 4.41
CA GLU A 43 -0.89 -18.72 4.08
C GLU A 43 0.32 -18.22 4.87
N ARG A 44 0.41 -16.90 5.09
CA ARG A 44 1.51 -16.26 5.81
C ARG A 44 1.25 -16.07 7.31
N ASN A 45 0.08 -16.48 7.79
CA ASN A 45 -0.35 -16.23 9.17
C ASN A 45 -0.18 -14.76 9.60
N LEU A 46 -0.65 -13.84 8.75
CA LEU A 46 -0.55 -12.39 9.01
C LEU A 46 -1.56 -11.98 10.08
N ILE A 47 -1.19 -12.20 11.33
CA ILE A 47 -1.99 -11.90 12.52
C ILE A 47 -1.44 -10.66 13.23
N ARG A 48 -2.30 -9.66 13.45
CA ARG A 48 -1.95 -8.37 14.07
C ARG A 48 -0.78 -7.67 13.34
N THR A 49 -0.48 -6.43 13.71
CA THR A 49 0.67 -5.64 13.18
C THR A 49 0.80 -5.71 11.66
N THR A 50 -0.34 -5.69 10.95
CA THR A 50 -0.39 -5.79 9.49
C THR A 50 -1.21 -4.64 8.94
N LEU A 51 -0.61 -3.82 8.09
CA LEU A 51 -1.26 -2.74 7.38
C LEU A 51 -1.60 -3.19 5.96
N TYR A 52 -2.85 -2.96 5.54
CA TYR A 52 -3.31 -3.18 4.18
C TYR A 52 -3.63 -1.82 3.56
N VAL A 53 -2.93 -1.45 2.49
CA VAL A 53 -3.20 -0.23 1.72
C VAL A 53 -3.78 -0.63 0.37
N VAL A 54 -5.07 -0.39 0.18
CA VAL A 54 -5.81 -0.71 -1.05
C VAL A 54 -5.89 0.55 -1.90
N SER A 55 -5.17 0.61 -3.02
CA SER A 55 -5.19 1.81 -3.86
C SER A 55 -4.69 1.57 -5.29
N PRO A 56 -5.38 2.07 -6.32
CA PRO A 56 -4.85 2.15 -7.68
C PRO A 56 -3.53 2.93 -7.78
N ALA A 57 -3.27 3.88 -6.86
CA ALA A 57 -2.05 4.68 -6.86
C ALA A 57 -0.78 3.83 -6.65
N LEU A 58 -0.90 2.61 -6.12
CA LEU A 58 0.23 1.68 -6.00
C LEU A 58 0.71 1.14 -7.35
N LYS A 59 -0.08 1.29 -8.43
CA LYS A 59 0.37 1.05 -9.82
C LYS A 59 1.15 2.24 -10.40
N ALA A 60 1.08 3.41 -9.78
CA ALA A 60 1.81 4.58 -10.27
C ALA A 60 3.31 4.31 -10.23
N GLY A 61 4.02 4.69 -11.29
CA GLY A 61 5.45 4.47 -11.41
C GLY A 61 6.28 5.16 -10.32
N ARG A 62 7.57 4.84 -10.27
CA ARG A 62 8.58 5.36 -9.31
C ARG A 62 8.91 6.86 -9.51
N GLN A 63 7.91 7.73 -9.66
CA GLN A 63 8.18 9.16 -9.55
C GLN A 63 8.52 9.47 -8.10
N ARG A 64 9.68 10.09 -7.89
CA ARG A 64 10.11 10.51 -6.56
C ARG A 64 9.10 11.51 -6.02
N SER A 65 8.67 11.32 -4.77
CA SER A 65 7.82 12.30 -4.09
C SER A 65 8.47 13.67 -4.14
N LYS A 66 7.73 14.66 -4.63
CA LYS A 66 8.17 16.07 -4.63
C LYS A 66 7.92 16.78 -3.30
N LEU A 67 7.33 16.10 -2.32
CA LEU A 67 6.96 16.71 -1.03
C LEU A 67 8.15 17.42 -0.34
N TYR A 68 9.37 16.90 -0.49
CA TYR A 68 10.59 17.52 0.01
C TYR A 68 11.60 17.84 -1.10
N SER A 69 11.14 17.89 -2.36
CA SER A 69 12.01 18.31 -3.47
C SER A 69 12.41 19.77 -3.27
N PRO A 70 13.70 20.13 -3.41
CA PRO A 70 14.11 21.54 -3.33
C PRO A 70 13.45 22.38 -4.43
N ASP A 71 13.21 21.78 -5.60
CA ASP A 71 12.55 22.44 -6.75
C ASP A 71 11.01 22.45 -6.64
N HIS A 72 10.44 22.08 -5.49
CA HIS A 72 8.99 22.09 -5.29
C HIS A 72 8.60 23.22 -4.34
N ASP A 73 7.99 24.25 -4.91
CA ASP A 73 7.28 25.28 -4.17
C ASP A 73 6.03 24.74 -3.49
N HIS A 74 5.90 25.01 -2.19
CA HIS A 74 4.70 24.71 -1.41
C HIS A 74 4.37 25.87 -0.48
N LEU A 75 3.13 25.93 0.00
CA LEU A 75 2.55 27.09 0.71
C LEU A 75 3.43 27.62 1.88
N PHE A 76 4.18 26.72 2.53
CA PHE A 76 5.03 27.04 3.68
C PHE A 76 6.54 27.06 3.37
N ARG A 77 6.92 26.88 2.11
CA ARG A 77 8.30 26.91 1.63
C ARG A 77 8.35 27.49 0.21
N PRO A 78 8.41 28.83 0.09
CA PRO A 78 8.66 29.49 -1.17
C PRO A 78 10.11 29.24 -1.62
N SER A 79 10.31 29.02 -2.92
CA SER A 79 11.56 29.07 -3.64
C SER A 79 12.05 30.50 -3.60
N HIS A 80 13.27 30.69 -3.09
CA HIS A 80 13.95 31.99 -3.10
C HIS A 80 14.29 32.44 -4.52
#